data_AF-A0A9E1HWE5-F1
#
_entry.id   AF-A0A9E1HWE5-F1
#
_cell.length_a   1.000
_cell.length_b   1.000
_cell.length_c   1.000
_cell.angle_alpha   90.00
_cell.angle_beta   90.00
_cell.angle_gamma   90.00
#
_symmetry.space_group_name_H-M   'P 1'
#
loop_
_entity.id
_entity.type
_entity.pdbx_description
1 polymer ?
#
loop_
_entity_poly.entity_id
_entity_poly.type
_entity_poly.pdbx_seq_one_letter_code
_entity_poly.pdbx_strand_id
1 'polypeptide(L)'
;MKCEWLSNEFNCGVFHGPFFIENGNEYVSDLGNRLSCLEKRAEKAGASEIYLKVIQNCRHTIMDSLDCYFKADLVGANQLIEGLIQGLMTEKYAVDEIDRSWAFPGERGTEVQFFRGRKGGMDSDYCKDDFLPLRQSDRLKSRNSRFSIPGNPSYYLANTSYGCWIELGFPAEHEFSVAPVELDGKLKILNLAVSAQDFSLLEDSEENLVKCWLQLFMLMIATSYRVKNSGEFIKPEYIISQEIMMACNKLGLDGVAYYSKRVSNESFAFCAINLALFIRYDGGGSFRFKRSDEDRRAALLCPV
;
A
#
# COMPACT_ATOMS: atom_id res chain seq x y z
N MET A 1 24.53 -2.93 -16.76
CA MET A 1 24.87 -1.50 -16.86
C MET A 1 24.74 -0.95 -15.45
N LYS A 2 25.79 -0.36 -14.87
CA LYS A 2 25.71 0.17 -13.50
C LYS A 2 24.87 1.45 -13.51
N CYS A 3 23.96 1.60 -12.55
CA CYS A 3 23.10 2.77 -12.41
C CYS A 3 23.77 3.84 -11.55
N GLU A 4 24.95 4.30 -11.99
CA GLU A 4 25.81 5.24 -11.24
C GLU A 4 25.14 6.59 -10.93
N TRP A 5 24.07 6.96 -11.66
CA TRP A 5 23.29 8.16 -11.38
C TRP A 5 22.51 8.11 -10.06
N LEU A 6 22.30 6.91 -9.48
CA LEU A 6 21.65 6.74 -8.19
C LEU A 6 22.55 7.14 -7.01
N SER A 7 23.88 7.15 -7.19
CA SER A 7 24.83 7.00 -6.09
C SER A 7 25.40 8.29 -5.48
N ASN A 8 24.87 9.49 -5.76
CA ASN A 8 25.18 10.71 -4.96
C ASN A 8 24.28 11.92 -5.28
N GLU A 9 23.78 12.05 -6.51
CA GLU A 9 23.02 13.24 -6.93
C GLU A 9 21.50 13.03 -6.93
N PHE A 10 21.04 11.79 -7.01
CA PHE A 10 19.63 11.43 -6.88
C PHE A 10 19.19 11.37 -5.40
N ASN A 11 19.39 12.47 -4.67
CA ASN A 11 18.97 12.57 -3.29
C ASN A 11 17.43 12.57 -3.22
N CYS A 12 16.85 11.48 -2.70
CA CYS A 12 15.41 11.32 -2.55
C CYS A 12 14.89 11.66 -1.14
N GLY A 13 15.70 12.29 -0.28
CA GLY A 13 15.30 12.55 1.10
C GLY A 13 14.13 13.52 1.28
N VAL A 14 13.83 14.31 0.26
CA VAL A 14 12.62 15.15 0.23
C VAL A 14 11.32 14.34 0.01
N PHE A 15 11.44 13.06 -0.34
CA PHE A 15 10.35 12.12 -0.58
C PHE A 15 10.14 11.15 0.59
N HIS A 16 10.76 11.41 1.75
CA HIS A 16 10.47 10.69 2.99
C HIS A 16 9.04 11.02 3.45
N GLY A 17 8.11 10.10 3.17
CA GLY A 17 6.74 10.19 3.64
C GLY A 17 6.63 9.91 5.16
N PRO A 18 5.49 10.24 5.79
CA PRO A 18 4.27 10.79 5.18
C PRO A 18 4.39 12.25 4.75
N PHE A 19 3.66 12.63 3.70
CA PHE A 19 3.55 14.03 3.25
C PHE A 19 2.38 14.70 3.94
N PHE A 20 2.66 15.75 4.71
CA PHE A 20 1.64 16.51 5.40
C PHE A 20 1.20 17.70 4.55
N ILE A 21 -0.11 17.80 4.33
CA ILE A 21 -0.75 18.96 3.71
C ILE A 21 -1.89 19.45 4.62
N GLU A 22 -2.23 20.74 4.53
CA GLU A 22 -3.26 21.32 5.39
C GLU A 22 -4.64 20.82 4.96
N ASN A 23 -4.97 20.92 3.66
CA ASN A 23 -6.28 20.61 3.10
C ASN A 23 -6.21 19.63 1.93
N GLY A 24 -7.28 18.86 1.71
CA GLY A 24 -7.32 17.84 0.66
C GLY A 24 -7.24 18.40 -0.77
N ASN A 25 -7.64 19.65 -1.01
CA ASN A 25 -7.53 20.30 -2.32
C ASN A 25 -6.09 20.62 -2.73
N GLU A 26 -5.12 20.57 -1.80
CA GLU A 26 -3.69 20.76 -2.08
C GLU A 26 -3.03 19.48 -2.60
N TYR A 27 -3.69 18.32 -2.48
CA TYR A 27 -3.10 17.03 -2.82
C TYR A 27 -2.61 16.95 -4.27
N VAL A 28 -3.43 17.36 -5.24
CA VAL A 28 -3.10 17.23 -6.66
C VAL A 28 -1.90 18.12 -7.04
N SER A 29 -1.90 19.36 -6.57
CA SER A 29 -0.81 20.30 -6.86
C SER A 29 0.49 19.91 -6.16
N ASP A 30 0.44 19.50 -4.90
CA ASP A 30 1.62 19.02 -4.16
C ASP A 30 2.17 17.73 -4.79
N LEU A 31 1.31 16.77 -5.17
CA LEU A 31 1.74 15.55 -5.85
C LEU A 31 2.42 15.85 -7.19
N GLY A 32 1.81 16.69 -8.03
CA GLY A 32 2.40 17.10 -9.30
C GLY A 32 3.78 17.76 -9.12
N ASN A 33 3.93 18.59 -8.09
CA ASN A 33 5.21 19.21 -7.74
C ASN A 33 6.26 18.17 -7.29
N ARG A 34 5.87 17.19 -6.48
CA ARG A 34 6.79 16.11 -6.02
C ARG A 34 7.25 15.23 -7.18
N LEU A 35 6.33 14.77 -8.03
CA LEU A 35 6.69 13.93 -9.17
C LEU A 35 7.58 14.70 -10.17
N SER A 36 7.31 16.00 -10.38
CA SER A 36 8.17 16.85 -11.20
C SER A 36 9.54 17.13 -10.57
N CYS A 37 9.61 17.22 -9.24
CA CYS A 37 10.88 17.30 -8.51
C CYS A 37 11.70 16.02 -8.67
N LEU A 38 11.07 14.85 -8.66
CA LEU A 38 11.73 13.56 -8.87
C LEU A 38 12.37 13.49 -10.26
N GLU A 39 11.62 13.87 -11.30
CA GLU A 39 12.13 13.92 -12.68
C GLU A 39 13.34 14.85 -12.81
N LYS A 40 13.23 16.10 -12.32
CA LYS A 40 14.33 17.06 -12.38
C LYS A 40 15.58 16.57 -11.63
N ARG A 41 15.40 15.84 -10.53
CA ARG A 41 16.51 15.24 -9.79
C ARG A 41 17.16 14.10 -10.56
N ALA A 42 16.36 13.24 -11.21
CA ALA A 42 16.88 12.17 -12.06
C ALA A 42 17.66 12.74 -13.25
N GLU A 43 17.13 13.76 -13.92
CA GLU A 43 17.80 14.46 -15.02
C GLU A 43 19.13 15.07 -14.56
N LYS A 44 19.11 15.82 -13.45
CA LYS A 44 20.33 16.42 -12.89
C LYS A 44 21.38 15.37 -12.53
N ALA A 45 20.96 14.23 -11.97
CA ALA A 45 21.84 13.14 -11.59
C ALA A 45 22.43 12.36 -12.79
N GLY A 46 22.02 12.66 -14.02
CA GLY A 46 22.52 12.00 -15.22
C GLY A 46 21.78 10.70 -15.57
N ALA A 47 20.52 10.55 -15.13
CA ALA A 47 19.68 9.43 -15.55
C ALA A 47 19.58 9.39 -17.09
N SER A 48 19.73 8.19 -17.66
CA SER A 48 19.59 8.00 -19.10
C SER A 48 18.17 8.26 -19.58
N GLU A 49 18.00 8.53 -20.87
CA GLU A 49 16.72 8.74 -21.53
C GLU A 49 15.70 7.62 -21.25
N ILE A 50 16.18 6.40 -21.02
CA ILE A 50 15.34 5.24 -20.70
C ILE A 50 14.64 5.43 -19.35
N TYR A 51 15.38 5.87 -18.32
CA TYR A 51 14.82 6.11 -16.98
C TYR A 51 13.97 7.37 -16.93
N LEU A 52 14.38 8.43 -17.64
CA LEU A 52 13.60 9.67 -17.74
C LEU A 52 12.23 9.40 -18.37
N LYS A 53 12.16 8.61 -19.46
CA LYS A 53 10.90 8.19 -20.06
C LYS A 53 10.01 7.41 -19.09
N VAL A 54 10.57 6.53 -18.27
CA VAL A 54 9.80 5.77 -17.27
C VAL A 54 9.19 6.70 -16.23
N ILE A 55 9.98 7.64 -15.70
CA ILE A 55 9.52 8.65 -14.73
C ILE A 55 8.45 9.54 -15.36
N GLN A 56 8.69 10.06 -16.57
CA GLN A 56 7.76 10.92 -17.29
C GLN A 56 6.44 10.21 -17.57
N ASN A 57 6.48 8.99 -18.11
CA ASN A 57 5.28 8.20 -18.40
C ASN A 57 4.50 7.95 -17.12
N CYS A 58 5.17 7.49 -16.06
CA CYS A 58 4.50 7.22 -14.78
C CYS A 58 3.87 8.50 -14.19
N ARG A 59 4.56 9.64 -14.25
CA ARG A 59 4.02 10.94 -13.81
C ARG A 59 2.76 11.29 -14.60
N HIS A 60 2.84 11.31 -15.93
CA HIS A 60 1.69 11.66 -16.77
C HIS A 60 0.51 10.75 -16.48
N THR A 61 0.73 9.43 -16.42
CA THR A 61 -0.36 8.49 -16.14
C THR A 61 -1.00 8.70 -14.76
N ILE A 62 -0.23 8.99 -13.70
CA ILE A 62 -0.79 9.30 -12.37
C ILE A 62 -1.58 10.60 -12.41
N MET A 63 -1.06 11.66 -13.03
CA MET A 63 -1.72 12.96 -13.08
C MET A 63 -2.97 12.93 -13.98
N ASP A 64 -2.90 12.27 -15.13
CA ASP A 64 -4.02 12.08 -16.06
C ASP A 64 -5.14 11.24 -15.40
N SER A 65 -4.79 10.25 -14.56
CA SER A 65 -5.78 9.49 -13.79
C SER A 65 -6.56 10.39 -12.83
N LEU A 66 -5.89 11.31 -12.14
CA LEU A 66 -6.55 12.30 -11.29
C LEU A 66 -7.44 13.23 -12.11
N ASP A 67 -6.95 13.71 -13.26
CA ASP A 67 -7.74 14.57 -14.15
C ASP A 67 -9.01 13.87 -14.65
N CYS A 68 -8.92 12.59 -15.05
CA CYS A 68 -10.07 11.76 -15.38
C CYS A 68 -11.04 11.66 -14.20
N TYR A 69 -10.54 11.36 -13.00
CA TYR A 69 -11.36 11.24 -11.80
C TYR A 69 -12.14 12.53 -11.51
N PHE A 70 -11.48 13.70 -11.55
CA PHE A 70 -12.13 14.99 -11.31
C PHE A 70 -13.08 15.42 -12.43
N LYS A 71 -12.94 14.86 -13.64
CA LYS A 71 -13.91 14.98 -14.74
C LYS A 71 -15.04 13.94 -14.68
N ALA A 72 -15.12 13.18 -13.58
CA ALA A 72 -16.06 12.08 -13.36
C ALA A 72 -15.90 10.89 -14.34
N ASP A 73 -14.76 10.78 -15.01
CA ASP A 73 -14.38 9.61 -15.80
C ASP A 73 -13.64 8.59 -14.92
N LEU A 74 -14.39 7.91 -14.05
CA LEU A 74 -13.83 6.91 -13.12
C LEU A 74 -13.27 5.68 -13.86
N VAL A 75 -13.84 5.35 -15.01
CA VAL A 75 -13.38 4.20 -15.81
C VAL A 75 -12.03 4.52 -16.45
N GLY A 76 -11.89 5.68 -17.08
CA GLY A 76 -10.61 6.14 -17.64
C GLY A 76 -9.54 6.33 -16.56
N ALA A 77 -9.91 6.90 -15.41
CA ALA A 77 -9.02 7.03 -14.26
C ALA A 77 -8.45 5.67 -13.82
N ASN A 78 -9.30 4.65 -13.72
CA ASN A 78 -8.88 3.31 -13.33
C ASN A 78 -8.04 2.62 -14.40
N GLN A 79 -8.42 2.73 -15.68
CA GLN A 79 -7.70 2.11 -16.79
C GLN A 79 -6.24 2.58 -16.86
N LEU A 80 -5.97 3.85 -16.56
CA LEU A 80 -4.62 4.40 -16.51
C LEU A 80 -3.76 3.73 -15.41
N ILE A 81 -4.30 3.62 -14.19
CA ILE A 81 -3.60 2.99 -13.06
C ILE A 81 -3.49 1.47 -13.25
N GLU A 82 -4.51 0.83 -13.80
CA GLU A 82 -4.49 -0.57 -14.20
C GLU A 82 -3.37 -0.84 -15.20
N GLY A 83 -3.19 0.01 -16.21
CA GLY A 83 -2.10 -0.09 -17.18
C GLY A 83 -0.71 -0.05 -16.53
N LEU A 84 -0.51 0.85 -15.55
CA LEU A 84 0.75 0.90 -14.78
C LEU A 84 0.99 -0.40 -14.01
N ILE A 85 -0.01 -0.89 -13.27
CA ILE A 85 0.14 -2.10 -12.45
C ILE A 85 0.29 -3.33 -13.35
N GLN A 86 -0.41 -3.40 -14.47
CA GLN A 86 -0.28 -4.47 -15.46
C GLN A 86 1.15 -4.61 -15.97
N GLY A 87 1.86 -3.48 -16.18
CA GLY A 87 3.27 -3.47 -16.55
C GLY A 87 4.22 -3.99 -15.47
N LEU A 88 3.77 -4.07 -14.22
CA LEU A 88 4.55 -4.56 -13.07
C LEU A 88 4.24 -6.02 -12.70
N MET A 89 3.23 -6.64 -13.32
CA MET A 89 2.71 -7.97 -12.92
C MET A 89 3.73 -9.12 -13.05
N THR A 90 4.75 -8.95 -13.90
CA THR A 90 5.84 -9.91 -14.11
C THR A 90 7.07 -9.63 -13.26
N GLU A 91 7.12 -8.48 -12.59
CA GLU A 91 8.27 -8.06 -11.80
C GLU A 91 8.14 -8.55 -10.35
N LYS A 92 8.97 -9.52 -9.95
CA LYS A 92 8.94 -10.14 -8.61
C LYS A 92 9.13 -9.17 -7.44
N TYR A 93 9.70 -7.99 -7.70
CA TYR A 93 9.91 -6.93 -6.70
C TYR A 93 8.64 -6.10 -6.47
N ALA A 94 7.77 -6.02 -7.49
CA ALA A 94 6.48 -5.36 -7.41
C ALA A 94 5.38 -6.33 -7.00
N VAL A 95 5.35 -7.53 -7.57
CA VAL A 95 4.25 -8.46 -7.38
C VAL A 95 4.77 -9.88 -7.14
N ASP A 96 4.49 -10.43 -5.96
CA ASP A 96 4.77 -11.83 -5.61
C ASP A 96 3.76 -12.32 -4.55
N GLU A 97 3.91 -13.57 -4.17
CA GLU A 97 3.24 -14.18 -3.02
C GLU A 97 3.79 -13.61 -1.71
N ILE A 98 2.95 -13.56 -0.66
CA ILE A 98 3.32 -12.99 0.65
C ILE A 98 4.64 -13.58 1.17
N ASP A 99 4.80 -14.90 1.11
CA ASP A 99 5.99 -15.60 1.62
C ASP A 99 7.28 -15.26 0.88
N ARG A 100 7.20 -14.78 -0.37
CA ARG A 100 8.35 -14.40 -1.21
C ARG A 100 8.47 -12.90 -1.45
N SER A 101 7.48 -12.12 -1.01
CA SER A 101 7.40 -10.69 -1.30
C SER A 101 8.56 -9.91 -0.70
N TRP A 102 9.08 -8.96 -1.48
CA TRP A 102 10.07 -8.00 -1.03
C TRP A 102 9.49 -6.94 -0.08
N ALA A 103 8.17 -6.93 0.13
CA ALA A 103 7.51 -6.01 1.04
C ALA A 103 7.81 -6.31 2.52
N PHE A 104 8.15 -7.56 2.87
CA PHE A 104 8.29 -7.96 4.27
C PHE A 104 9.75 -8.35 4.59
N PRO A 105 10.27 -7.93 5.76
CA PRO A 105 11.59 -8.36 6.20
C PRO A 105 11.58 -9.84 6.58
N GLY A 106 12.73 -10.50 6.46
CA GLY A 106 12.91 -11.90 6.84
C GLY A 106 13.48 -12.77 5.72
N GLU A 107 13.51 -14.08 5.98
CA GLU A 107 13.86 -15.09 4.98
C GLU A 107 12.69 -15.29 4.01
N ARG A 108 12.99 -15.43 2.71
CA ARG A 108 11.96 -15.60 1.69
C ARG A 108 11.58 -17.07 1.62
N GLY A 109 10.29 -17.35 1.44
CA GLY A 109 9.72 -18.69 1.46
C GLY A 109 9.35 -19.19 2.86
N THR A 110 9.51 -18.37 3.90
CA THR A 110 9.02 -18.66 5.25
C THR A 110 7.72 -17.91 5.53
N GLU A 111 6.97 -18.37 6.54
CA GLU A 111 5.76 -17.69 7.00
C GLU A 111 6.06 -16.24 7.43
N VAL A 112 5.20 -15.32 7.02
CA VAL A 112 5.21 -13.93 7.50
C VAL A 112 4.11 -13.77 8.54
N GLN A 113 4.49 -13.43 9.77
CA GLN A 113 3.54 -13.22 10.85
C GLN A 113 2.80 -11.89 10.65
N PHE A 114 1.46 -11.94 10.69
CA PHE A 114 0.60 -10.77 10.73
C PHE A 114 -0.18 -10.66 12.03
N PHE A 115 -0.64 -9.46 12.31
CA PHE A 115 -1.45 -9.13 13.46
C PHE A 115 -2.63 -8.26 13.04
N ARG A 116 -3.71 -8.36 13.81
CA ARG A 116 -4.82 -7.43 13.74
C ARG A 116 -5.11 -6.83 15.10
N GLY A 117 -5.15 -5.50 15.14
CA GLY A 117 -5.55 -4.74 16.31
C GLY A 117 -7.04 -4.38 16.31
N ARG A 118 -7.61 -4.26 17.50
CA ARG A 118 -8.91 -3.66 17.80
C ARG A 118 -8.76 -2.64 18.92
N LYS A 119 -9.57 -1.58 18.84
CA LYS A 119 -9.70 -0.58 19.89
C LYS A 119 -11.08 -0.72 20.54
N GLY A 120 -11.12 -0.94 21.85
CA GLY A 120 -12.36 -1.08 22.64
C GLY A 120 -12.07 -0.84 24.12
N GLY A 121 -13.07 -0.41 24.91
CA GLY A 121 -12.89 -0.14 26.35
C GLY A 121 -12.79 -1.42 27.20
N MET A 122 -12.64 -1.27 28.52
CA MET A 122 -12.46 -2.39 29.48
C MET A 122 -13.56 -3.46 29.42
N ASP A 123 -14.76 -3.13 28.95
CA ASP A 123 -15.89 -4.06 28.82
C ASP A 123 -15.88 -4.84 27.49
N SER A 124 -14.86 -4.67 26.65
CA SER A 124 -14.78 -5.30 25.33
C SER A 124 -14.24 -6.73 25.47
N ASP A 125 -15.14 -7.69 25.61
CA ASP A 125 -14.81 -9.12 25.60
C ASP A 125 -14.62 -9.61 24.16
N TYR A 126 -13.48 -9.29 23.55
CA TYR A 126 -13.17 -9.69 22.17
C TYR A 126 -12.94 -11.19 22.07
N CYS A 127 -13.64 -11.81 21.14
CA CYS A 127 -13.44 -13.20 20.77
C CYS A 127 -12.66 -13.33 19.45
N LYS A 128 -12.32 -14.56 19.09
CA LYS A 128 -11.66 -14.89 17.83
C LYS A 128 -12.34 -14.26 16.61
N ASP A 129 -13.67 -14.28 16.56
CA ASP A 129 -14.44 -13.79 15.41
C ASP A 129 -14.30 -12.27 15.20
N ASP A 130 -13.99 -11.52 16.26
CA ASP A 130 -13.80 -10.07 16.17
C ASP A 130 -12.53 -9.69 15.40
N PHE A 131 -11.57 -10.61 15.28
CA PHE A 131 -10.34 -10.42 14.51
C PHE A 131 -10.45 -10.93 13.07
N LEU A 132 -11.56 -11.57 12.69
CA LEU A 132 -11.82 -11.99 11.31
C LEU A 132 -12.34 -10.85 10.42
N PRO A 133 -12.12 -10.90 9.09
CA PRO A 133 -12.68 -9.95 8.13
C PRO A 133 -14.14 -9.61 8.39
N LEU A 134 -14.52 -8.36 8.08
CA LEU A 134 -15.86 -7.85 8.35
C LEU A 134 -16.90 -8.69 7.58
N ARG A 135 -17.92 -9.19 8.29
CA ARG A 135 -19.01 -10.00 7.70
C ARG A 135 -19.81 -9.16 6.70
N GLN A 136 -20.44 -9.83 5.72
CA GLN A 136 -21.20 -9.14 4.67
C GLN A 136 -22.32 -8.26 5.23
N SER A 137 -23.02 -8.75 6.26
CA SER A 137 -24.08 -8.02 6.97
C SER A 137 -23.60 -6.73 7.62
N ASP A 138 -22.32 -6.66 7.98
CA ASP A 138 -21.71 -5.53 8.66
C ASP A 138 -20.99 -4.58 7.71
N ARG A 139 -21.01 -4.85 6.39
CA ARG A 139 -20.32 -4.06 5.36
C ARG A 139 -20.60 -2.56 5.45
N LEU A 140 -21.84 -2.19 5.76
CA LEU A 140 -22.28 -0.79 5.89
C LEU A 140 -21.66 -0.05 7.10
N LYS A 141 -21.10 -0.78 8.07
CA LYS A 141 -20.36 -0.21 9.20
C LYS A 141 -18.94 0.24 8.80
N SER A 142 -18.45 -0.23 7.65
CA SER A 142 -17.11 0.13 7.17
C SER A 142 -17.08 1.56 6.66
N ARG A 143 -16.10 2.33 7.13
CA ARG A 143 -15.78 3.63 6.53
C ARG A 143 -14.83 3.45 5.35
N ASN A 144 -14.85 4.40 4.42
CA ASN A 144 -13.87 4.47 3.35
C ASN A 144 -12.47 4.69 3.94
N SER A 145 -11.54 3.85 3.50
CA SER A 145 -10.15 3.87 3.93
C SER A 145 -9.24 4.10 2.72
N ARG A 146 -7.94 4.34 2.96
CA ARG A 146 -6.97 4.64 1.90
C ARG A 146 -6.89 3.49 0.89
N PHE A 147 -6.55 2.31 1.37
CA PHE A 147 -6.47 1.09 0.56
C PHE A 147 -7.75 0.26 0.69
N SER A 148 -8.86 0.78 0.15
CA SER A 148 -10.13 0.05 0.01
C SER A 148 -10.79 0.38 -1.32
N ILE A 149 -11.51 -0.56 -1.91
CA ILE A 149 -12.41 -0.24 -3.03
C ILE A 149 -13.62 0.50 -2.44
N PRO A 150 -14.04 1.67 -2.97
CA PRO A 150 -15.20 2.39 -2.45
C PRO A 150 -16.41 1.48 -2.23
N GLY A 151 -16.94 1.52 -1.01
CA GLY A 151 -18.06 0.69 -0.59
C GLY A 151 -17.70 -0.77 -0.31
N ASN A 152 -16.48 -1.28 -0.55
CA ASN A 152 -16.07 -2.64 -0.19
C ASN A 152 -14.97 -2.61 0.89
N PRO A 153 -15.21 -3.20 2.08
CA PRO A 153 -14.21 -3.24 3.13
C PRO A 153 -12.98 -4.07 2.71
N SER A 154 -11.82 -3.66 3.20
CA SER A 154 -10.59 -4.45 3.15
C SER A 154 -10.30 -5.07 4.50
N TYR A 155 -9.52 -6.15 4.50
CA TYR A 155 -8.96 -6.73 5.71
C TYR A 155 -7.57 -6.15 5.97
N TYR A 156 -7.46 -5.34 7.02
CA TYR A 156 -6.23 -4.64 7.40
C TYR A 156 -5.48 -5.41 8.47
N LEU A 157 -4.20 -5.65 8.19
CA LEU A 157 -3.24 -6.32 9.05
C LEU A 157 -1.93 -5.51 9.10
N ALA A 158 -1.12 -5.75 10.12
CA ALA A 158 0.26 -5.25 10.18
C ALA A 158 1.23 -6.40 10.48
N ASN A 159 2.48 -6.27 10.05
CA ASN A 159 3.53 -7.25 10.31
C ASN A 159 3.99 -7.29 11.77
N THR A 160 3.55 -6.35 12.60
CA THR A 160 3.81 -6.33 14.06
C THR A 160 2.60 -5.83 14.85
N SER A 161 2.54 -6.17 16.14
CA SER A 161 1.58 -5.59 17.08
C SER A 161 1.77 -4.07 17.27
N TYR A 162 3.01 -3.59 17.17
CA TYR A 162 3.33 -2.16 17.17
C TYR A 162 2.68 -1.43 15.97
N GLY A 163 2.77 -2.01 14.77
CA GLY A 163 2.10 -1.49 13.58
C GLY A 163 0.59 -1.36 13.80
N CYS A 164 -0.03 -2.38 14.39
CA CYS A 164 -1.46 -2.33 14.78
C CYS A 164 -1.77 -1.20 15.77
N TRP A 165 -0.96 -1.05 16.81
CA TRP A 165 -1.15 -0.01 17.83
C TRP A 165 -1.10 1.40 17.23
N ILE A 166 -0.11 1.66 16.38
CA ILE A 166 0.02 2.92 15.66
C ILE A 166 -1.16 3.18 14.73
N GLU A 167 -1.58 2.18 13.95
CA GLU A 167 -2.69 2.32 13.01
C GLU A 167 -4.05 2.54 13.70
N LEU A 168 -4.18 2.16 14.97
CA LEU A 168 -5.35 2.49 15.80
C LEU A 168 -5.27 3.86 16.46
N GLY A 169 -4.19 4.62 16.22
CA GLY A 169 -3.99 5.95 16.78
C GLY A 169 -3.50 5.94 18.22
N PHE A 170 -2.59 5.02 18.55
CA PHE A 170 -1.93 4.95 19.86
C PHE A 170 -2.94 4.82 21.03
N PRO A 171 -3.88 3.87 20.99
CA PRO A 171 -4.79 3.64 22.11
C PRO A 171 -4.02 3.35 23.40
N ALA A 172 -4.64 3.65 24.56
CA ALA A 172 -4.10 3.24 25.84
C ALA A 172 -4.03 1.69 25.91
N GLU A 173 -3.15 1.15 26.74
CA GLU A 173 -2.94 -0.30 26.86
C GLU A 173 -4.25 -1.07 27.11
N HIS A 174 -5.05 -0.60 28.08
CA HIS A 174 -6.33 -1.20 28.41
C HIS A 174 -7.42 -1.03 27.33
N GLU A 175 -7.15 -0.24 26.29
CA GLU A 175 -8.05 -0.06 25.14
C GLU A 175 -7.60 -0.83 23.90
N PHE A 176 -6.46 -1.52 23.96
CA PHE A 176 -5.81 -2.14 22.81
C PHE A 176 -5.82 -3.65 22.94
N SER A 177 -6.51 -4.31 22.00
CA SER A 177 -6.47 -5.77 21.87
C SER A 177 -5.86 -6.13 20.52
N VAL A 178 -4.98 -7.11 20.50
CA VAL A 178 -4.28 -7.54 19.29
C VAL A 178 -4.17 -9.06 19.28
N ALA A 179 -4.35 -9.64 18.10
CA ALA A 179 -4.22 -11.08 17.93
C ALA A 179 -3.40 -11.41 16.66
N PRO A 180 -2.61 -12.50 16.68
CA PRO A 180 -1.88 -12.98 15.51
C PRO A 180 -2.85 -13.55 14.48
N VAL A 181 -2.58 -13.30 13.20
CA VAL A 181 -3.37 -13.81 12.09
C VAL A 181 -2.45 -14.62 11.19
N GLU A 182 -2.72 -15.93 11.11
CA GLU A 182 -2.10 -16.81 10.14
C GLU A 182 -2.77 -16.62 8.77
N LEU A 183 -1.96 -16.45 7.73
CA LEU A 183 -2.42 -16.31 6.36
C LEU A 183 -1.78 -17.37 5.48
N ASP A 184 -2.49 -17.74 4.40
CA ASP A 184 -1.88 -18.45 3.29
C ASP A 184 -0.80 -17.56 2.65
N GLY A 185 0.45 -18.02 2.72
CA GLY A 185 1.61 -17.33 2.12
C GLY A 185 1.50 -17.17 0.60
N LYS A 186 0.59 -17.88 -0.08
CA LYS A 186 0.40 -17.88 -1.54
C LYS A 186 -0.52 -16.78 -2.08
N LEU A 187 -1.06 -15.94 -1.20
CA LEU A 187 -1.79 -14.73 -1.60
C LEU A 187 -0.86 -13.79 -2.37
N LYS A 188 -1.27 -13.36 -3.57
CA LYS A 188 -0.44 -12.55 -4.46
C LYS A 188 -0.70 -11.06 -4.22
N ILE A 189 0.31 -10.28 -3.89
CA ILE A 189 0.16 -8.88 -3.46
C ILE A 189 0.99 -7.91 -4.29
N LEU A 190 0.55 -6.65 -4.36
CA LEU A 190 1.38 -5.55 -4.84
C LEU A 190 2.21 -4.97 -3.68
N ASN A 191 3.51 -4.76 -3.91
CA ASN A 191 4.43 -4.14 -2.98
C ASN A 191 4.51 -2.63 -3.16
N LEU A 192 3.90 -1.86 -2.26
CA LEU A 192 4.11 -0.41 -2.10
C LEU A 192 4.87 -0.08 -0.81
N ALA A 193 5.43 -1.08 -0.14
CA ALA A 193 6.34 -0.92 1.00
C ALA A 193 7.76 -0.63 0.49
N VAL A 194 7.88 0.43 -0.31
CA VAL A 194 9.14 0.90 -0.91
C VAL A 194 9.53 2.26 -0.36
N SER A 195 10.83 2.52 -0.22
CA SER A 195 11.39 3.75 0.33
C SER A 195 12.43 4.36 -0.61
N ALA A 196 12.71 5.65 -0.39
CA ALA A 196 13.82 6.34 -1.00
C ALA A 196 15.19 5.74 -0.64
N GLN A 197 15.31 5.14 0.56
CA GLN A 197 16.57 4.52 1.02
C GLN A 197 16.98 3.34 0.14
N ASP A 198 16.00 2.65 -0.43
CA ASP A 198 16.23 1.45 -1.22
C ASP A 198 17.00 1.75 -2.51
N PHE A 199 16.98 2.98 -3.03
CA PHE A 199 17.73 3.35 -4.24
C PHE A 199 19.25 3.15 -4.11
N SER A 200 19.81 3.34 -2.91
CA SER A 200 21.24 3.07 -2.66
C SER A 200 21.59 1.59 -2.81
N LEU A 201 20.61 0.69 -2.63
CA LEU A 201 20.78 -0.75 -2.81
C LEU A 201 20.64 -1.17 -4.27
N LEU A 202 20.27 -0.25 -5.17
CA LEU A 202 19.99 -0.51 -6.58
C LEU A 202 21.11 -0.09 -7.54
N GLU A 203 22.24 0.40 -7.04
CA GLU A 203 23.34 0.93 -7.86
C GLU A 203 23.89 -0.11 -8.85
N ASP A 204 24.08 -1.34 -8.39
CA ASP A 204 24.56 -2.47 -9.20
C ASP A 204 23.41 -3.38 -9.70
N SER A 205 22.17 -2.90 -9.64
CA SER A 205 20.99 -3.67 -10.07
C SER A 205 20.77 -3.65 -11.58
N GLU A 206 20.02 -4.64 -12.06
CA GLU A 206 19.58 -4.72 -13.45
C GLU A 206 18.61 -3.58 -13.80
N GLU A 207 18.65 -3.13 -15.06
CA GLU A 207 17.85 -2.01 -15.56
C GLU A 207 16.35 -2.17 -15.28
N ASN A 208 15.80 -3.38 -15.46
CA ASN A 208 14.38 -3.64 -15.21
C ASN A 208 13.99 -3.48 -13.73
N LEU A 209 14.87 -3.87 -12.81
CA LEU A 209 14.66 -3.65 -11.38
C LEU A 209 14.60 -2.16 -11.06
N VAL A 210 15.53 -1.35 -11.61
CA VAL A 210 15.51 0.10 -11.39
C VAL A 210 14.24 0.75 -11.96
N LYS A 211 13.80 0.34 -13.16
CA LYS A 211 12.53 0.81 -13.75
C LYS A 211 11.33 0.46 -12.87
N CYS A 212 11.24 -0.81 -12.46
CA CYS A 212 10.20 -1.30 -11.57
C CYS A 212 10.17 -0.47 -10.28
N TRP A 213 11.33 -0.23 -9.67
CA TRP A 213 11.44 0.51 -8.43
C TRP A 213 11.02 1.98 -8.57
N LEU A 214 11.40 2.64 -9.66
CA LEU A 214 10.96 4.02 -9.95
C LEU A 214 9.42 4.11 -10.03
N GLN A 215 8.77 3.15 -10.70
CA GLN A 215 7.31 3.12 -10.79
C GLN A 215 6.65 2.86 -9.42
N LEU A 216 7.14 1.88 -8.67
CA LEU A 216 6.65 1.60 -7.30
C LEU A 216 6.83 2.81 -6.39
N PHE A 217 7.97 3.48 -6.47
CA PHE A 217 8.29 4.64 -5.67
C PHE A 217 7.36 5.82 -5.97
N MET A 218 7.02 6.06 -7.24
CA MET A 218 6.06 7.10 -7.62
C MET A 218 4.63 6.79 -7.17
N LEU A 219 4.19 5.53 -7.23
CA LEU A 219 2.91 5.08 -6.67
C LEU A 219 2.90 5.20 -5.13
N MET A 220 4.01 4.88 -4.49
CA MET A 220 4.19 5.08 -3.05
C MET A 220 4.10 6.57 -2.70
N ILE A 221 4.73 7.46 -3.45
CA ILE A 221 4.63 8.92 -3.24
C ILE A 221 3.15 9.35 -3.32
N ALA A 222 2.44 8.94 -4.36
CA ALA A 222 1.04 9.29 -4.58
C ALA A 222 0.10 8.82 -3.45
N THR A 223 0.47 7.78 -2.71
CA THR A 223 -0.36 7.19 -1.65
C THR A 223 0.10 7.52 -0.23
N SER A 224 1.08 8.43 -0.07
CA SER A 224 1.76 8.69 1.20
C SER A 224 1.29 9.94 1.97
N TYR A 225 0.09 10.44 1.68
CA TYR A 225 -0.40 11.70 2.22
C TYR A 225 -1.13 11.60 3.56
N ARG A 226 -0.95 12.64 4.38
CA ARG A 226 -1.71 12.91 5.61
C ARG A 226 -2.25 14.33 5.56
N VAL A 227 -3.58 14.45 5.50
CA VAL A 227 -4.30 15.72 5.53
C VAL A 227 -4.67 16.06 6.96
N LYS A 228 -4.41 17.30 7.39
CA LYS A 228 -4.78 17.77 8.73
C LYS A 228 -6.28 18.09 8.81
N ASN A 229 -6.77 18.94 7.90
CA ASN A 229 -8.17 19.31 7.80
C ASN A 229 -8.86 18.40 6.79
N SER A 230 -8.92 17.10 7.09
CA SER A 230 -9.61 16.16 6.21
C SER A 230 -11.10 16.47 6.25
N GLY A 231 -11.67 16.89 5.12
CA GLY A 231 -13.13 17.00 4.98
C GLY A 231 -13.81 15.65 5.25
N GLU A 232 -15.06 15.69 5.70
CA GLU A 232 -15.77 14.47 6.10
C GLU A 232 -16.20 13.59 4.91
N PHE A 233 -16.35 14.17 3.71
CA PHE A 233 -17.01 13.50 2.58
C PHE A 233 -16.07 13.02 1.47
N ILE A 234 -15.11 13.84 1.05
CA ILE A 234 -14.18 13.50 -0.04
C ILE A 234 -12.76 13.63 0.48
N LYS A 235 -11.96 12.59 0.23
CA LYS A 235 -10.54 12.53 0.55
C LYS A 235 -9.75 12.38 -0.75
N PRO A 236 -9.41 13.50 -1.43
CA PRO A 236 -8.66 13.46 -2.69
C PRO A 236 -7.39 12.63 -2.61
N GLU A 237 -6.73 12.65 -1.45
CA GLU A 237 -5.51 11.90 -1.17
C GLU A 237 -5.71 10.37 -1.13
N TYR A 238 -6.96 9.88 -1.19
CA TYR A 238 -7.25 8.45 -1.29
C TYR A 238 -7.49 7.99 -2.74
N ILE A 239 -7.68 8.91 -3.69
CA ILE A 239 -8.08 8.56 -5.06
C ILE A 239 -7.12 7.52 -5.66
N ILE A 240 -5.82 7.83 -5.74
CA ILE A 240 -4.83 6.92 -6.33
C ILE A 240 -4.76 5.57 -5.60
N SER A 241 -4.81 5.56 -4.27
CA SER A 241 -4.82 4.29 -3.53
C SER A 241 -6.08 3.45 -3.79
N GLN A 242 -7.23 4.08 -4.00
CA GLN A 242 -8.47 3.38 -4.33
C GLN A 242 -8.45 2.87 -5.78
N GLU A 243 -7.90 3.64 -6.72
CA GLU A 243 -7.67 3.21 -8.10
C GLU A 243 -6.71 1.99 -8.15
N ILE A 244 -5.62 2.03 -7.38
CA ILE A 244 -4.70 0.89 -7.22
C ILE A 244 -5.47 -0.34 -6.72
N MET A 245 -6.29 -0.20 -5.68
CA MET A 245 -7.06 -1.33 -5.14
C MET A 245 -8.01 -1.93 -6.18
N MET A 246 -8.72 -1.10 -6.96
CA MET A 246 -9.60 -1.58 -8.02
C MET A 246 -8.83 -2.30 -9.13
N ALA A 247 -7.71 -1.72 -9.57
CA ALA A 247 -6.83 -2.30 -10.57
C ALA A 247 -6.24 -3.65 -10.11
N CYS A 248 -5.66 -3.70 -8.90
CA CYS A 248 -5.12 -4.92 -8.31
C CYS A 248 -6.18 -6.04 -8.24
N ASN A 249 -7.41 -5.73 -7.83
CA ASN A 249 -8.49 -6.72 -7.78
C ASN A 249 -8.86 -7.24 -9.18
N LYS A 250 -8.92 -6.36 -10.19
CA LYS A 250 -9.20 -6.72 -11.59
C LYS A 250 -8.11 -7.59 -12.20
N LEU A 251 -6.85 -7.26 -11.92
CA LEU A 251 -5.65 -8.01 -12.33
C LEU A 251 -5.46 -9.32 -11.53
N GLY A 252 -6.29 -9.54 -10.51
CA GLY A 252 -6.35 -10.79 -9.78
C GLY A 252 -5.32 -10.95 -8.66
N LEU A 253 -4.84 -9.84 -8.13
CA LEU A 253 -4.11 -9.80 -6.87
C LEU A 253 -5.09 -9.93 -5.69
N ASP A 254 -4.55 -10.30 -4.53
CA ASP A 254 -5.27 -10.49 -3.27
C ASP A 254 -5.19 -9.27 -2.35
N GLY A 255 -4.22 -8.37 -2.57
CA GLY A 255 -4.08 -7.15 -1.78
C GLY A 255 -2.85 -6.32 -2.10
N VAL A 256 -2.55 -5.39 -1.20
CA VAL A 256 -1.45 -4.43 -1.30
C VAL A 256 -0.73 -4.33 0.05
N ALA A 257 0.60 -4.43 0.04
CA ALA A 257 1.44 -4.12 1.19
C ALA A 257 1.97 -2.68 1.10
N TYR A 258 2.03 -1.97 2.23
CA TYR A 258 2.46 -0.57 2.26
C TYR A 258 3.00 -0.17 3.64
N TYR A 259 3.97 0.74 3.67
CA TYR A 259 4.42 1.32 4.94
C TYR A 259 3.31 2.12 5.63
N SER A 260 3.19 1.98 6.94
CA SER A 260 2.38 2.87 7.76
C SER A 260 2.79 4.31 7.54
N LYS A 261 1.81 5.16 7.25
CA LYS A 261 2.03 6.61 7.09
C LYS A 261 1.87 7.35 8.42
N ARG A 262 1.93 6.62 9.54
CA ARG A 262 1.96 7.15 10.90
C ARG A 262 3.35 7.03 11.54
N VAL A 263 4.29 6.34 10.88
CA VAL A 263 5.71 6.33 11.23
C VAL A 263 6.44 7.28 10.29
N SER A 264 7.13 8.28 10.83
CA SER A 264 7.91 9.26 10.04
C SER A 264 9.36 8.85 9.82
N ASN A 265 9.89 7.95 10.65
CA ASN A 265 11.23 7.42 10.48
C ASN A 265 11.19 6.22 9.53
N GLU A 266 11.83 6.34 8.37
CA GLU A 266 11.82 5.29 7.34
C GLU A 266 12.49 3.99 7.80
N SER A 267 13.61 4.05 8.51
CA SER A 267 14.28 2.85 9.02
C SER A 267 13.43 2.13 10.07
N PHE A 268 12.53 2.85 10.75
CA PHE A 268 11.57 2.26 11.66
C PHE A 268 10.25 1.85 10.99
N ALA A 269 10.01 2.27 9.74
CA ALA A 269 8.81 1.92 9.00
C ALA A 269 8.75 0.40 8.69
N PHE A 270 9.88 -0.30 8.68
CA PHE A 270 9.95 -1.77 8.61
C PHE A 270 9.21 -2.47 9.75
N CYS A 271 9.07 -1.82 10.91
CA CYS A 271 8.28 -2.32 12.04
C CYS A 271 6.77 -2.11 11.87
N ALA A 272 6.33 -1.38 10.83
CA ALA A 272 4.93 -1.02 10.63
C ALA A 272 4.56 -1.13 9.14
N ILE A 273 4.73 -2.33 8.59
CA ILE A 273 4.31 -2.67 7.23
C ILE A 273 2.89 -3.22 7.32
N ASN A 274 1.97 -2.54 6.67
CA ASN A 274 0.58 -2.94 6.61
C ASN A 274 0.31 -3.82 5.40
N LEU A 275 -0.69 -4.67 5.52
CA LEU A 275 -1.26 -5.47 4.44
C LEU A 275 -2.76 -5.21 4.39
N ALA A 276 -3.25 -4.75 3.24
CA ALA A 276 -4.68 -4.60 2.95
C ALA A 276 -5.11 -5.68 1.95
N LEU A 277 -5.89 -6.65 2.41
CA LEU A 277 -6.43 -7.72 1.57
C LEU A 277 -7.86 -7.43 1.14
N PHE A 278 -8.22 -7.86 -0.07
CA PHE A 278 -9.59 -7.81 -0.56
C PHE A 278 -10.47 -8.78 0.22
N ILE A 279 -11.68 -8.34 0.59
CA ILE A 279 -12.72 -9.22 1.10
C ILE A 279 -13.67 -9.53 -0.05
N ARG A 280 -13.91 -10.83 -0.27
CA ARG A 280 -14.90 -11.31 -1.24
C ARG A 280 -15.97 -12.08 -0.51
N TYR A 281 -17.21 -11.64 -0.69
CA TYR A 281 -18.37 -12.31 -0.13
C TYR A 281 -18.87 -13.35 -1.12
N ASP A 282 -18.85 -14.62 -0.75
CA ASP A 282 -19.69 -15.60 -1.45
C ASP A 282 -21.13 -15.39 -0.98
N GLY A 283 -22.13 -15.54 -1.86
CA GLY A 283 -23.52 -15.10 -1.61
C GLY A 283 -24.23 -15.67 -0.36
N GLY A 284 -23.55 -16.47 0.47
CA GLY A 284 -23.99 -16.94 1.79
C GLY A 284 -23.44 -16.16 2.99
N GLY A 285 -22.73 -15.04 2.79
CA GLY A 285 -22.26 -14.17 3.87
C GLY A 285 -20.90 -14.55 4.48
N SER A 286 -20.24 -15.60 3.99
CA SER A 286 -18.84 -15.91 4.29
C SER A 286 -17.88 -15.11 3.41
N PHE A 287 -16.64 -14.93 3.89
CA PHE A 287 -15.57 -14.33 3.11
C PHE A 287 -14.57 -15.40 2.63
N ARG A 288 -13.96 -15.19 1.46
CA ARG A 288 -12.81 -15.97 0.97
C ARG A 288 -11.75 -15.07 0.34
N PHE A 289 -10.50 -15.56 0.32
CA PHE A 289 -9.42 -15.00 -0.50
C PHE A 289 -9.32 -15.78 -1.83
N LYS A 290 -8.85 -15.16 -2.93
CA LYS A 290 -9.05 -15.66 -4.31
C LYS A 290 -8.37 -17.01 -4.60
N ARG A 291 -7.36 -17.38 -3.81
CA ARG A 291 -6.51 -18.57 -4.03
C ARG A 291 -6.62 -19.66 -2.96
N SER A 292 -7.38 -19.45 -1.89
CA SER A 292 -7.55 -20.47 -0.85
C SER A 292 -8.62 -21.48 -1.26
N ASP A 293 -8.36 -22.27 -2.29
CA ASP A 293 -9.08 -23.52 -2.53
C ASP A 293 -8.32 -24.64 -1.80
N GLU A 294 -8.35 -24.58 -0.48
CA GLU A 294 -8.29 -25.72 0.44
C GLU A 294 -8.52 -25.18 1.86
N ASP A 295 -9.55 -25.76 2.51
CA ASP A 295 -9.99 -25.62 3.89
C ASP A 295 -9.62 -24.37 4.72
N ARG A 296 -10.68 -23.60 5.00
CA ARG A 296 -10.90 -22.75 6.18
C ARG A 296 -9.82 -22.90 7.27
N ARG A 297 -8.98 -21.87 7.43
CA ARG A 297 -8.59 -21.25 8.73
C ARG A 297 -7.56 -20.16 8.50
N ALA A 298 -7.95 -18.90 8.70
CA ALA A 298 -7.06 -18.02 9.44
C ALA A 298 -7.11 -18.55 10.89
N ALA A 299 -6.12 -19.34 11.28
CA ALA A 299 -6.02 -19.77 12.66
C ALA A 299 -5.47 -18.59 13.47
N LEU A 300 -6.33 -17.98 14.28
CA LEU A 300 -5.86 -17.16 15.39
C LEU A 300 -5.29 -18.12 16.43
N LEU A 301 -3.99 -18.03 16.67
CA LEU A 301 -3.30 -18.73 17.76
C LEU A 301 -3.67 -18.04 19.09
N CYS A 302 -4.85 -18.36 19.63
CA CYS A 302 -5.16 -18.12 21.03
C CYS A 302 -5.23 -19.48 21.74
N PRO A 303 -4.24 -19.83 22.59
CA PRO A 303 -4.43 -20.88 23.58
C PRO A 303 -5.48 -20.41 24.59
N VAL A 304 -6.48 -21.25 24.85
CA VAL A 304 -7.42 -21.12 25.97
C VAL A 304 -6.70 -21.49 27.27
#